data_AF-A0A938EBT5-F1
#
_entry.id   AF-A0A938EBT5-F1
#
_cell.length_a   1.000
_cell.length_b   1.000
_cell.length_c   1.000
_cell.angle_alpha   90.00
_cell.angle_beta   90.00
_cell.angle_gamma   90.00
#
_symmetry.space_group_name_H-M   'P 1'
#
loop_
_entity.id
_entity.type
_entity.pdbx_description
1 polymer ?
#
loop_
_entity_poly.entity_id
_entity_poly.type
_entity_poly.pdbx_seq_one_letter_code
_entity_poly.pdbx_strand_id
1 'polypeptide(L)'
;MKIAIVGSGIAGLGAAYVLSRGHEVEVFEAAPRIGGHVNTIDVGTHPVDTGFIVHTPRTYPLLTRLFAELGVATQESVMSFSVECGCGVAWSSRRPLRAGRLLGEIVRFLRTAGDADAGGRSFDRFVAEEGYSDAFRWHYVVPMTSALWSAAPEDALAFPASYAIDFFANHGMLGLRRHRWRTVVGGSRAYVAALLARLPGPVHAATP
;
A
#
# COMPACT_ATOMS: atom_id res chain seq x y z
N MET A 1 21.87 -26.87 -2.55
CA MET A 1 20.87 -27.12 -3.62
C MET A 1 20.93 -25.97 -4.60
N LYS A 2 20.50 -26.20 -5.85
CA LYS A 2 20.26 -25.15 -6.84
C LYS A 2 18.79 -24.78 -6.80
N ILE A 3 18.47 -23.50 -6.66
CA ILE A 3 17.10 -22.99 -6.50
C ILE A 3 16.86 -21.93 -7.57
N ALA A 4 15.83 -22.12 -8.38
CA ALA A 4 15.32 -21.10 -9.28
C ALA A 4 14.15 -20.35 -8.63
N ILE A 5 14.18 -19.02 -8.68
CA ILE A 5 13.10 -18.15 -8.23
C ILE A 5 12.49 -17.47 -9.44
N VAL A 6 11.17 -17.60 -9.61
CA VAL A 6 10.42 -16.98 -10.71
C VAL A 6 9.77 -15.68 -10.22
N GLY A 7 10.17 -14.57 -10.82
CA GLY A 7 9.75 -13.21 -10.50
C GLY A 7 10.75 -12.48 -9.60
N SER A 8 11.06 -11.23 -9.97
CA SER A 8 12.03 -10.36 -9.27
C SER A 8 11.38 -9.21 -8.50
N GLY A 9 10.10 -9.35 -8.14
CA GLY A 9 9.47 -8.47 -7.17
C GLY A 9 10.09 -8.59 -5.77
N ILE A 10 9.63 -7.76 -4.83
CA ILE A 10 10.12 -7.78 -3.43
C ILE A 10 10.06 -9.18 -2.79
N ALA A 11 9.04 -9.98 -3.11
CA ALA A 11 8.93 -11.36 -2.62
C ALA A 11 10.07 -12.24 -3.16
N GLY A 12 10.33 -12.21 -4.47
CA GLY A 12 11.37 -13.02 -5.11
C GLY A 12 12.77 -12.58 -4.71
N LEU A 13 13.07 -11.28 -4.75
CA LEU A 13 14.38 -10.76 -4.32
C LEU A 13 14.61 -10.94 -2.81
N GLY A 14 13.56 -10.81 -1.99
CA GLY A 14 13.64 -11.10 -0.56
C GLY A 14 13.92 -12.58 -0.28
N ALA A 15 13.24 -13.48 -1.00
CA ALA A 15 13.51 -14.91 -0.93
C ALA A 15 14.94 -15.24 -1.39
N ALA A 16 15.39 -14.66 -2.50
CA ALA A 16 16.74 -14.83 -3.02
C ALA A 16 17.80 -14.42 -1.99
N TYR A 17 17.62 -13.26 -1.37
CA TYR A 17 18.54 -12.71 -0.37
C TYR A 17 18.70 -13.59 0.86
N VAL A 18 17.62 -14.27 1.29
CA VAL A 18 17.66 -15.19 2.44
C VAL A 18 18.25 -16.55 2.02
N LEU A 19 17.78 -17.12 0.91
CA LEU A 19 18.17 -18.46 0.46
C LEU A 19 19.62 -18.52 -0.02
N SER A 20 20.16 -17.42 -0.57
CA SER A 20 21.54 -17.36 -1.05
C SER A 20 22.59 -17.52 0.06
N ARG A 21 22.18 -17.51 1.34
CA ARG A 21 23.07 -17.76 2.49
C ARG A 21 23.53 -19.22 2.59
N GLY A 22 22.84 -20.16 1.94
CA GLY A 22 23.16 -21.60 1.99
C GLY A 22 22.89 -22.37 0.70
N HIS A 23 22.43 -21.69 -0.35
CA HIS A 23 22.04 -22.30 -1.61
C HIS A 23 22.56 -21.49 -2.80
N GLU A 24 22.73 -22.17 -3.94
CA GLU A 24 22.95 -21.52 -5.23
C GLU A 24 21.59 -21.10 -5.75
N VAL A 25 21.37 -19.80 -5.90
CA VAL A 25 20.07 -19.21 -6.26
C VAL A 25 20.20 -18.44 -7.56
N GLU A 26 19.26 -18.67 -8.47
CA GLU A 26 19.08 -17.86 -9.68
C GLU A 26 17.67 -17.27 -9.69
N VAL A 27 17.55 -16.02 -10.13
CA VAL A 27 16.25 -15.33 -10.24
C VAL A 27 15.95 -15.07 -11.70
N PHE A 28 14.73 -15.39 -12.14
CA PHE A 28 14.25 -15.18 -13.51
C PHE A 28 13.09 -14.20 -13.51
N GLU A 29 13.17 -13.16 -14.34
CA GLU A 29 12.17 -12.11 -14.47
C GLU A 29 11.73 -11.97 -15.92
N ALA A 30 10.41 -11.97 -16.15
CA ALA A 30 9.83 -11.82 -17.47
C ALA A 30 10.03 -10.40 -18.03
N ALA A 31 9.96 -9.38 -17.18
CA ALA A 31 10.16 -7.99 -17.59
C ALA A 31 11.65 -7.68 -17.89
N PRO A 32 11.94 -6.67 -18.73
CA PRO A 32 13.31 -6.19 -18.93
C PRO A 32 13.88 -5.45 -17.72
N ARG A 33 13.11 -5.34 -16.61
CA ARG A 33 13.47 -4.59 -15.41
C ARG A 33 13.23 -5.42 -14.16
N ILE A 34 14.21 -5.38 -13.26
CA ILE A 34 14.14 -6.01 -11.96
C ILE A 34 13.40 -5.13 -10.94
N GLY A 35 12.65 -5.76 -10.03
CA GLY A 35 12.03 -5.11 -8.87
C GLY A 35 10.50 -5.15 -8.83
N GLY A 36 9.84 -5.72 -9.84
CA GLY A 36 8.38 -5.84 -9.90
C GLY A 36 7.67 -4.50 -9.74
N HIS A 37 6.77 -4.36 -8.77
CA HIS A 37 5.98 -3.13 -8.56
C HIS A 37 6.81 -1.92 -8.05
N VAL A 38 8.08 -2.09 -7.69
CA VAL A 38 8.96 -0.93 -7.43
C VAL A 38 9.15 -0.17 -8.72
N ASN A 39 8.74 1.09 -8.77
CA ASN A 39 9.04 1.95 -9.90
C ASN A 39 9.36 3.35 -9.40
N THR A 40 10.61 3.77 -9.58
CA THR A 40 11.05 5.13 -9.27
C THR A 40 11.46 5.78 -10.58
N ILE A 41 10.92 6.94 -10.90
CA ILE A 41 11.28 7.76 -12.07
C ILE A 41 11.93 9.06 -11.62
N ASP A 42 12.78 9.66 -12.45
CA ASP A 42 13.38 10.95 -12.13
C ASP A 42 12.57 12.08 -12.78
N VAL A 43 12.07 13.00 -11.97
CA VAL A 43 11.36 14.21 -12.41
C VAL A 43 12.26 15.41 -12.07
N GLY A 44 13.00 15.88 -13.07
CA GLY A 44 14.12 16.80 -12.84
C GLY A 44 15.18 16.12 -11.98
N THR A 45 15.49 16.69 -10.81
CA THR A 45 16.45 16.11 -9.85
C THR A 45 15.78 15.26 -8.76
N HIS A 46 14.47 15.03 -8.84
CA HIS A 46 13.71 14.37 -7.78
C HIS A 46 13.33 12.93 -8.16
N PRO A 47 13.71 11.92 -7.36
CA PRO A 47 13.21 10.57 -7.55
C PRO A 47 11.76 10.48 -7.05
N VAL A 48 10.87 10.00 -7.90
CA VAL A 48 9.43 9.86 -7.64
C VAL A 48 9.03 8.40 -7.77
N ASP A 49 8.53 7.81 -6.69
CA ASP A 49 7.94 6.48 -6.72
C ASP A 49 6.52 6.52 -7.31
N THR A 50 6.23 5.63 -8.27
CA THR A 50 4.91 5.52 -8.92
C THR A 50 4.24 4.16 -8.69
N GLY A 51 4.84 3.32 -7.86
CA GLY A 51 4.28 2.04 -7.44
C GLY A 51 4.28 1.96 -5.92
N PHE A 52 5.18 1.17 -5.36
CA PHE A 52 5.41 1.17 -3.91
C PHE A 52 6.03 2.50 -3.44
N ILE A 53 5.37 3.21 -2.52
CA ILE A 53 5.78 4.57 -2.09
C ILE A 53 6.02 4.71 -0.59
N VAL A 54 5.38 3.90 0.26
CA VAL A 54 5.42 4.06 1.72
C VAL A 54 5.39 2.74 2.48
N HIS A 55 5.93 2.76 3.70
CA HIS A 55 5.83 1.68 4.67
C HIS A 55 5.70 2.20 6.10
N THR A 56 5.40 1.30 7.03
CA THR A 56 5.50 1.54 8.48
C THR A 56 6.20 0.34 9.15
N PRO A 57 6.98 0.52 10.23
CA PRO A 57 7.56 -0.61 10.95
C PRO A 57 6.53 -1.60 11.52
N ARG A 58 5.33 -1.11 11.87
CA ARG A 58 4.24 -1.92 12.42
C ARG A 58 3.64 -2.86 11.37
N THR A 59 3.31 -2.34 10.20
CA THR A 59 2.64 -3.10 9.13
C THR A 59 3.64 -3.86 8.26
N TYR A 60 4.90 -3.40 8.21
CA TYR A 60 5.96 -3.97 7.36
C TYR A 60 7.22 -4.32 8.18
N PRO A 61 7.12 -5.20 9.20
CA PRO A 61 8.25 -5.51 10.07
C PRO A 61 9.42 -6.18 9.30
N LEU A 62 9.11 -7.10 8.39
CA LEU A 62 10.12 -7.81 7.60
C LEU A 62 10.83 -6.88 6.61
N LEU A 63 10.08 -6.03 5.91
CA LEU A 63 10.66 -5.05 4.99
C LEU A 63 11.52 -4.02 5.73
N THR A 64 11.06 -3.56 6.91
CA THR A 64 11.82 -2.61 7.73
C THR A 64 13.12 -3.23 8.24
N ARG A 65 13.07 -4.50 8.65
CA ARG A 65 14.27 -5.26 9.01
C ARG A 65 15.21 -5.43 7.81
N LEU A 66 14.69 -5.75 6.63
CA LEU A 66 15.48 -5.88 5.41
C LEU A 66 16.20 -4.56 5.07
N PHE A 67 15.51 -3.42 5.17
CA PHE A 67 16.15 -2.11 4.97
C PHE A 67 17.29 -1.87 5.95
N ALA A 68 17.11 -2.24 7.22
CA ALA A 68 18.17 -2.14 8.22
C ALA A 68 19.38 -3.05 7.90
N GLU A 69 19.13 -4.31 7.51
CA GLU A 69 20.20 -5.26 7.12
C GLU A 69 20.98 -4.79 5.87
N LEU A 70 20.30 -4.12 4.94
CA LEU A 70 20.90 -3.61 3.70
C LEU A 70 21.54 -2.21 3.85
N GLY A 71 21.31 -1.52 4.97
CA GLY A 71 21.73 -0.12 5.15
C GLY A 71 20.92 0.89 4.32
N VAL A 72 19.69 0.55 3.96
CA VAL A 72 18.79 1.43 3.18
C VAL A 72 18.13 2.45 4.10
N ALA A 73 18.41 3.73 3.86
CA ALA A 73 17.85 4.82 4.65
C ALA A 73 16.36 5.07 4.30
N THR A 74 15.58 5.42 5.32
CA THR A 74 14.16 5.79 5.19
C THR A 74 13.88 7.07 5.95
N GLN A 75 12.94 7.87 5.47
CA GLN A 75 12.54 9.15 6.08
C GLN A 75 11.04 9.16 6.41
N GLU A 76 10.63 10.01 7.35
CA GLU A 76 9.20 10.19 7.63
C GLU A 76 8.47 10.79 6.42
N SER A 77 7.23 10.36 6.23
CA SER A 77 6.34 10.86 5.20
C SER A 77 4.95 11.12 5.79
N VAL A 78 4.32 12.20 5.35
CA VAL A 78 2.99 12.60 5.81
C VAL A 78 1.97 12.24 4.75
N MET A 79 1.18 11.20 5.01
CA MET A 79 0.05 10.83 4.16
C MET A 79 -1.22 11.55 4.61
N SER A 80 -1.88 12.22 3.67
CA SER A 80 -3.19 12.83 3.90
C SER A 80 -4.11 12.54 2.73
N PHE A 81 -5.39 12.34 3.06
CA PHE A 81 -6.46 12.13 2.11
C PHE A 81 -7.34 13.38 1.98
N SER A 82 -7.80 13.67 0.77
CA SER A 82 -8.72 14.76 0.42
C SER A 82 -9.70 14.32 -0.66
N VAL A 83 -10.92 14.83 -0.59
CA VAL A 83 -11.98 14.60 -1.57
C VAL A 83 -12.52 15.95 -2.03
N GLU A 84 -12.70 16.08 -3.33
CA GLU A 84 -13.41 17.18 -3.97
C GLU A 84 -14.38 16.60 -5.01
N CYS A 85 -15.63 17.04 -4.97
CA CYS A 85 -16.71 16.65 -5.86
C CYS A 85 -17.28 17.88 -6.56
N GLY A 86 -17.60 17.77 -7.85
CA GLY A 86 -18.29 18.82 -8.60
C GLY A 86 -19.66 19.22 -8.02
N CYS A 87 -20.20 18.41 -7.11
CA CYS A 87 -21.40 18.67 -6.32
C CYS A 87 -21.19 19.63 -5.13
N GLY A 88 -19.98 20.16 -4.93
CA GLY A 88 -19.65 21.12 -3.86
C GLY A 88 -19.13 20.49 -2.57
N VAL A 89 -19.02 19.17 -2.49
CA VAL A 89 -18.37 18.49 -1.35
C VAL A 89 -16.86 18.62 -1.49
N ALA A 90 -16.20 19.25 -0.50
CA ALA A 90 -14.75 19.36 -0.45
C ALA A 90 -14.25 19.29 1.00
N TRP A 91 -13.48 18.24 1.32
CA TRP A 91 -12.91 18.07 2.65
C TRP A 91 -11.57 17.33 2.60
N SER A 92 -10.81 17.40 3.69
CA SER A 92 -9.60 16.60 3.84
C SER A 92 -9.42 16.13 5.26
N SER A 93 -8.68 15.03 5.40
CA SER A 93 -8.21 14.53 6.68
C SER A 93 -7.32 15.52 7.45
N ARG A 94 -6.84 16.61 6.82
CA ARG A 94 -6.17 17.73 7.49
C ARG A 94 -7.13 18.85 7.93
N ARG A 95 -8.34 18.91 7.37
CA ARG A 95 -9.42 19.85 7.73
C ARG A 95 -10.75 19.09 7.88
N PRO A 96 -10.85 18.14 8.81
CA PRO A 96 -11.97 17.19 8.88
C PRO A 96 -13.32 17.87 9.15
N LEU A 97 -13.32 19.01 9.85
CA LEU A 97 -14.55 19.78 10.12
C LEU A 97 -15.26 20.26 8.84
N ARG A 98 -14.54 20.35 7.70
CA ARG A 98 -15.15 20.68 6.40
C ARG A 98 -16.04 19.57 5.84
N ALA A 99 -15.96 18.35 6.38
CA ALA A 99 -16.88 17.27 6.00
C ALA A 99 -18.30 17.49 6.56
N GLY A 100 -18.52 18.42 7.48
CA GLY A 100 -19.86 18.72 8.02
C GLY A 100 -20.51 17.48 8.64
N ARG A 101 -21.73 17.15 8.20
CA ARG A 101 -22.50 15.98 8.71
C ARG A 101 -21.82 14.64 8.39
N LEU A 102 -21.07 14.55 7.28
CA LEU A 102 -20.33 13.35 6.89
C LEU A 102 -19.26 12.97 7.93
N LEU A 103 -18.72 13.94 8.68
CA LEU A 103 -17.70 13.67 9.68
C LEU A 103 -18.17 12.68 10.75
N GLY A 104 -19.45 12.74 11.15
CA GLY A 104 -20.01 11.83 12.14
C GLY A 104 -19.98 10.37 11.67
N GLU A 105 -20.32 10.14 10.40
CA GLU A 105 -20.30 8.82 9.78
C GLU A 105 -18.88 8.29 9.56
N ILE A 106 -17.95 9.17 9.14
CA ILE A 106 -16.53 8.83 9.06
C ILE A 106 -16.01 8.37 10.43
N VAL A 107 -16.29 9.15 11.48
CA VAL A 107 -15.85 8.79 12.84
C VAL A 107 -16.51 7.51 13.33
N ARG A 108 -17.79 7.29 13.02
CA ARG A 108 -18.49 6.02 13.33
C ARG A 108 -17.75 4.86 12.67
N PHE A 109 -17.56 4.91 11.36
CA PHE A 109 -16.89 3.86 10.60
C PHE A 109 -15.48 3.57 11.13
N LEU A 110 -14.68 4.62 11.35
CA LEU A 110 -13.32 4.47 11.87
C LEU A 110 -13.26 3.81 13.25
N ARG A 111 -14.32 3.91 14.05
CA ARG A 111 -14.39 3.33 15.40
C ARG A 111 -14.98 1.93 15.42
N THR A 112 -15.98 1.65 14.57
CA THR A 112 -16.81 0.44 14.71
C THR A 112 -16.59 -0.58 13.62
N ALA A 113 -16.02 -0.20 12.46
CA ALA A 113 -15.92 -1.11 11.32
C ALA A 113 -15.06 -2.36 11.63
N GLY A 114 -14.01 -2.23 12.45
CA GLY A 114 -13.15 -3.35 12.81
C GLY A 114 -13.81 -4.43 13.66
N ASP A 115 -14.92 -4.11 14.31
CA ASP A 115 -15.69 -5.05 15.15
C ASP A 115 -16.98 -5.53 14.45
N ALA A 116 -17.28 -5.01 13.26
CA ALA A 116 -18.50 -5.33 12.52
C ALA A 116 -18.33 -6.63 11.71
N ASP A 117 -19.40 -7.43 11.61
CA ASP A 117 -19.38 -8.67 10.81
C ASP A 117 -19.52 -8.37 9.32
N ALA A 118 -18.41 -8.11 8.64
CA ALA A 118 -18.39 -7.83 7.21
C ALA A 118 -18.45 -9.08 6.30
N GLY A 119 -18.63 -10.28 6.86
CA GLY A 119 -18.49 -11.56 6.15
C GLY A 119 -19.40 -11.69 4.92
N GLY A 120 -18.81 -11.99 3.76
CA GLY A 120 -19.54 -12.26 2.51
C GLY A 120 -20.23 -11.06 1.87
N ARG A 121 -20.10 -9.85 2.43
CA ARG A 121 -20.71 -8.62 1.92
C ARG A 121 -19.72 -7.88 1.00
N SER A 122 -20.24 -7.31 -0.08
CA SER A 122 -19.52 -6.25 -0.79
C SER A 122 -19.50 -4.98 0.08
N PHE A 123 -18.57 -4.07 -0.20
CA PHE A 123 -18.48 -2.82 0.54
C PHE A 123 -19.77 -2.01 0.40
N ASP A 124 -20.42 -2.08 -0.76
CA ASP A 124 -21.73 -1.48 -0.98
C ASP A 124 -22.81 -2.02 -0.02
N ARG A 125 -22.97 -3.35 0.04
CA ARG A 125 -23.97 -3.99 0.91
C ARG A 125 -23.69 -3.70 2.37
N PHE A 126 -22.42 -3.76 2.78
CA PHE A 126 -21.99 -3.40 4.12
C PHE A 126 -22.42 -1.96 4.47
N VAL A 127 -22.11 -0.99 3.61
CA VAL A 127 -22.44 0.42 3.82
C VAL A 127 -23.96 0.62 3.94
N ALA A 128 -24.74 -0.03 3.07
CA ALA A 128 -26.19 0.06 3.09
C ALA A 128 -26.82 -0.57 4.35
N GLU A 129 -26.40 -1.78 4.70
CA GLU A 129 -26.96 -2.54 5.83
C GLU A 129 -26.57 -1.96 7.19
N GLU A 130 -25.38 -1.37 7.33
CA GLU A 130 -24.94 -0.65 8.54
C GLU A 130 -25.54 0.77 8.64
N GLY A 131 -26.41 1.15 7.69
CA GLY A 131 -27.14 2.43 7.71
C GLY A 131 -26.24 3.64 7.53
N TYR A 132 -25.25 3.57 6.63
CA TYR A 132 -24.49 4.73 6.17
C TYR A 132 -25.21 5.44 5.02
N SER A 133 -25.05 6.75 4.93
CA SER A 133 -25.67 7.58 3.90
C SER A 133 -24.99 7.44 2.53
N ASP A 134 -25.70 7.83 1.48
CA ASP A 134 -25.10 7.99 0.14
C ASP A 134 -23.94 8.98 0.14
N ALA A 135 -23.98 10.00 1.01
CA ALA A 135 -22.85 10.92 1.14
C ALA A 135 -21.60 10.21 1.68
N PHE A 136 -21.75 9.28 2.63
CA PHE A 136 -20.64 8.46 3.12
C PHE A 136 -20.13 7.47 2.06
N ARG A 137 -21.06 6.81 1.37
CA ARG A 137 -20.76 5.90 0.25
C ARG A 137 -19.91 6.60 -0.81
N TRP A 138 -20.39 7.72 -1.34
CA TRP A 138 -19.80 8.38 -2.51
C TRP A 138 -18.68 9.38 -2.19
N HIS A 139 -18.63 9.94 -0.97
CA HIS A 139 -17.61 10.95 -0.61
C HIS A 139 -16.60 10.48 0.44
N TYR A 140 -16.67 9.22 0.88
CA TYR A 140 -15.64 8.61 1.71
C TYR A 140 -15.25 7.21 1.22
N VAL A 141 -16.19 6.26 1.15
CA VAL A 141 -15.87 4.85 0.82
C VAL A 141 -15.33 4.71 -0.58
N VAL A 142 -16.07 5.19 -1.59
CA VAL A 142 -15.63 5.13 -2.98
C VAL A 142 -14.27 5.82 -3.17
N PRO A 143 -14.08 7.10 -2.81
CA PRO A 143 -12.82 7.76 -3.10
C PRO A 143 -11.63 7.20 -2.30
N MET A 144 -11.85 6.71 -1.07
CA MET A 144 -10.78 6.08 -0.27
C MET A 144 -10.35 4.76 -0.89
N THR A 145 -11.30 3.89 -1.23
CA THR A 145 -11.02 2.59 -1.84
C THR A 145 -10.39 2.77 -3.23
N SER A 146 -10.93 3.67 -4.05
CA SER A 146 -10.33 4.01 -5.35
C SER A 146 -8.89 4.50 -5.21
N ALA A 147 -8.58 5.34 -4.21
CA ALA A 147 -7.22 5.83 -4.00
C ALA A 147 -6.24 4.74 -3.53
N LEU A 148 -6.71 3.75 -2.78
CA LEU A 148 -5.87 2.66 -2.26
C LEU A 148 -5.58 1.58 -3.31
N TRP A 149 -6.57 1.25 -4.14
CA TRP A 149 -6.49 0.13 -5.09
C TRP A 149 -6.53 0.54 -6.55
N SER A 150 -6.48 1.85 -6.86
CA SER A 150 -6.59 2.37 -8.24
C SER A 150 -7.82 1.81 -8.97
N ALA A 151 -8.92 1.69 -8.25
CA ALA A 151 -10.14 1.03 -8.69
C ALA A 151 -11.18 2.03 -9.19
N ALA A 152 -11.94 1.66 -10.23
CA ALA A 152 -13.12 2.42 -10.64
C ALA A 152 -14.17 2.44 -9.51
N PRO A 153 -15.09 3.42 -9.47
CA PRO A 153 -16.09 3.52 -8.41
C PRO A 153 -16.93 2.25 -8.19
N GLU A 154 -17.33 1.59 -9.27
CA GLU A 154 -18.07 0.33 -9.27
C GLU A 154 -17.27 -0.82 -8.66
N ASP A 155 -15.98 -0.91 -8.98
CA ASP A 155 -15.07 -1.92 -8.42
C ASP A 155 -14.82 -1.67 -6.93
N ALA A 156 -14.70 -0.40 -6.53
CA ALA A 156 -14.55 0.00 -5.14
C ALA A 156 -15.76 -0.42 -4.28
N LEU A 157 -16.96 -0.38 -4.85
CA LEU A 157 -18.20 -0.81 -4.19
C LEU A 157 -18.39 -2.32 -4.19
N ALA A 158 -17.93 -3.01 -5.24
CA ALA A 158 -17.97 -4.46 -5.36
C ALA A 158 -16.93 -5.15 -4.46
N PHE A 159 -15.92 -4.42 -4.00
CA PHE A 159 -14.82 -4.95 -3.20
C PHE A 159 -15.31 -5.67 -1.93
N PRO A 160 -14.70 -6.80 -1.50
CA PRO A 160 -15.11 -7.49 -0.28
C PRO A 160 -14.92 -6.59 0.95
N ALA A 161 -15.99 -6.36 1.71
CA ALA A 161 -15.99 -5.45 2.85
C ALA A 161 -15.00 -5.89 3.94
N SER A 162 -14.95 -7.19 4.24
CA SER A 162 -14.02 -7.76 5.22
C SER A 162 -12.57 -7.47 4.87
N TYR A 163 -12.19 -7.69 3.61
CA TYR A 163 -10.83 -7.42 3.15
C TYR A 163 -10.48 -5.93 3.25
N ALA A 164 -11.40 -5.03 2.86
CA ALA A 164 -11.18 -3.59 2.96
C ALA A 164 -10.99 -3.13 4.41
N ILE A 165 -11.85 -3.62 5.31
CA ILE A 165 -11.82 -3.28 6.74
C ILE A 165 -10.54 -3.83 7.39
N ASP A 166 -10.17 -5.07 7.09
CA ASP A 166 -8.92 -5.68 7.56
C ASP A 166 -7.71 -4.90 7.06
N PHE A 167 -7.72 -4.46 5.79
CA PHE A 167 -6.69 -3.58 5.27
C PHE A 167 -6.61 -2.29 6.07
N PHE A 168 -7.75 -1.63 6.34
CA PHE A 168 -7.76 -0.39 7.11
C PHE A 168 -7.25 -0.61 8.53
N ALA A 169 -7.60 -1.74 9.18
CA ALA A 169 -7.13 -2.09 10.51
C ALA A 169 -5.60 -2.32 10.53
N ASN A 170 -5.10 -3.11 9.58
CA ASN A 170 -3.68 -3.48 9.47
C ASN A 170 -2.77 -2.28 9.17
N HIS A 171 -3.27 -1.32 8.40
CA HIS A 171 -2.56 -0.07 8.10
C HIS A 171 -2.84 1.04 9.14
N GLY A 172 -3.62 0.72 10.17
CA GLY A 172 -4.13 1.62 11.21
C GLY A 172 -4.71 2.92 10.64
N MET A 173 -5.47 2.72 9.58
CA MET A 173 -6.40 3.67 9.02
C MET A 173 -7.73 3.63 9.77
N LEU A 174 -8.00 2.58 10.57
CA LEU A 174 -9.04 2.59 11.60
C LEU A 174 -8.57 3.33 12.86
N GLY A 175 -9.52 3.84 13.63
CA GLY A 175 -9.30 4.71 14.77
C GLY A 175 -8.97 6.15 14.39
N LEU A 176 -8.72 6.98 15.41
CA LEU A 176 -8.43 8.42 15.22
C LEU A 176 -6.93 8.74 15.30
N ARG A 177 -6.09 7.76 15.65
CA ARG A 177 -4.65 7.95 15.79
C ARG A 177 -3.97 7.69 14.44
N ARG A 178 -3.19 8.64 13.96
CA ARG A 178 -2.49 8.51 12.68
C ARG A 178 -1.15 7.80 12.87
N HIS A 179 -0.85 6.85 12.00
CA HIS A 179 0.49 6.29 11.91
C HIS A 179 1.45 7.24 11.19
N ARG A 180 2.72 7.20 11.58
CA ARG A 180 3.80 7.86 10.85
C ARG A 180 4.23 6.93 9.72
N TRP A 181 3.97 7.35 8.50
CA TRP A 181 4.45 6.67 7.32
C TRP A 181 5.91 7.01 7.09
N ARG A 182 6.62 6.12 6.41
CA ARG A 182 7.99 6.31 5.98
C ARG A 182 8.11 6.01 4.49
N THR A 183 9.07 6.64 3.84
CA THR A 183 9.44 6.36 2.45
C THR A 183 10.94 6.15 2.35
N VAL A 184 11.40 5.50 1.28
CA VAL A 184 12.81 5.19 1.05
C VAL A 184 13.52 6.44 0.53
N VAL A 185 14.66 6.78 1.14
CA VAL A 185 15.47 7.91 0.66
C VAL A 185 16.05 7.56 -0.71
N GLY A 186 15.87 8.45 -1.69
CA GLY A 186 16.28 8.18 -3.08
C GLY A 186 15.28 7.33 -3.89
N GLY A 187 14.10 7.05 -3.33
CA GLY A 187 13.06 6.24 -3.94
C GLY A 187 13.29 4.73 -3.77
N SER A 188 12.24 3.97 -4.03
CA SER A 188 12.19 2.52 -3.79
C SER A 188 13.19 1.73 -4.64
N ARG A 189 13.70 2.29 -5.75
CA ARG A 189 14.83 1.71 -6.51
C ARG A 189 16.06 1.45 -5.63
N ALA A 190 16.26 2.23 -4.58
CA ALA A 190 17.46 2.15 -3.73
C ALA A 190 17.57 0.78 -3.03
N TYR A 191 16.46 0.22 -2.54
CA TYR A 191 16.51 -1.09 -1.89
C TYR A 191 16.66 -2.23 -2.89
N VAL A 192 16.13 -2.08 -4.11
CA VAL A 192 16.32 -3.07 -5.18
C VAL A 192 17.80 -3.12 -5.58
N ALA A 193 18.43 -1.95 -5.76
CA ALA A 193 19.86 -1.86 -6.03
C ALA A 193 20.69 -2.47 -4.88
N ALA A 194 20.32 -2.18 -3.63
CA ALA A 194 20.98 -2.77 -2.46
C ALA A 194 20.85 -4.30 -2.44
N LEU A 195 19.65 -4.85 -2.68
CA LEU A 195 19.44 -6.30 -2.78
C LEU A 195 20.32 -6.93 -3.85
N LEU A 196 20.31 -6.39 -5.07
CA LEU A 196 21.10 -6.90 -6.19
C LEU A 196 22.60 -6.90 -5.87
N ALA A 197 23.09 -5.87 -5.18
CA ALA A 197 24.49 -5.80 -4.76
C ALA A 197 24.88 -6.83 -3.68
N ARG A 198 23.92 -7.54 -3.07
CA ARG A 198 24.18 -8.60 -2.06
C ARG A 198 23.88 -10.01 -2.59
N LEU A 199 23.28 -10.15 -3.76
CA LEU A 199 23.00 -11.45 -4.34
C LEU A 199 24.28 -12.00 -5.01
N PRO A 200 24.73 -13.22 -4.65
CA PRO A 200 25.90 -13.82 -5.28
C PRO A 200 25.58 -14.50 -6.62
N GLY A 201 24.31 -14.88 -6.82
CA GLY A 201 23.84 -15.56 -8.02
C GLY A 201 23.26 -14.60 -9.06
N PRO A 202 23.15 -15.04 -10.32
CA PRO A 202 22.63 -14.22 -11.40
C PRO A 202 21.14 -13.90 -11.22
N VAL A 203 20.76 -12.73 -11.72
CA VAL A 203 19.38 -12.27 -11.85
C VAL A 203 19.14 -11.96 -13.32
N HIS A 204 18.36 -12.82 -13.97
CA HIS A 204 18.09 -12.78 -15.40
C HIS A 204 16.81 -11.98 -15.66
N ALA A 205 16.92 -10.83 -16.34
CA ALA A 205 15.78 -10.07 -16.83
C ALA A 205 15.39 -10.54 -18.24
N ALA A 206 14.17 -10.19 -18.69
CA ALA A 206 13.64 -10.56 -20.00
C ALA A 206 13.71 -12.07 -20.31
N THR A 207 13.48 -12.90 -19.28
CA THR A 207 13.54 -14.37 -19.35
C THR A 207 12.23 -14.97 -18.81
N PRO A 208 11.17 -15.01 -19.65
CA PRO A 208 9.86 -15.54 -19.28
C PRO A 208 9.80 -17.07 -19.25
#